data_AF-A0A522VDS9-F1
#
_entry.id   AF-A0A522VDS9-F1
#
_cell.length_a   1.000
_cell.length_b   1.000
_cell.length_c   1.000
_cell.angle_alpha   90.00
_cell.angle_beta   90.00
_cell.angle_gamma   90.00
#
_symmetry.space_group_name_H-M   'P 1'
#
loop_
_entity.id
_entity.type
_entity.pdbx_description
1 polymer ?
#
loop_
_entity_poly.entity_id
_entity_poly.type
_entity_poly.pdbx_seq_one_letter_code
_entity_poly.pdbx_strand_id
1 'polypeptide(L)'
;MDPIRELLTRWRDDPGGTYRLWFLWEERLKNFRSIRRGVAQVVAEIEADTFGNVYKGSSLETAVGAIAEQRQIFKGADHAFLWKPKLRIPDIYENRDNQLAFARCLAACACCSGEDAVIAAIRRLDSQAVKGLGPAVANLLYFHHPTIIPPFNTAIVNGYNALTGAKVKLGRWGEYLAMRAGILVLNAKYRDLLSNDLGA
;
A
#
# COMPACT_ATOMS: atom_id res chain seq x y z
N MET A 1 27.62 19.95 1.19
CA MET A 1 26.15 19.96 1.36
C MET A 1 25.64 18.55 1.18
N ASP A 2 24.64 18.12 1.95
CA ASP A 2 23.98 16.83 1.77
C ASP A 2 22.98 16.94 0.59
N PRO A 3 23.23 16.30 -0.57
CA PRO A 3 22.38 16.44 -1.75
C PRO A 3 20.95 15.93 -1.53
N ILE A 4 20.76 14.92 -0.68
CA ILE A 4 19.43 14.38 -0.38
C ILE A 4 18.61 15.41 0.39
N ARG A 5 19.24 16.09 1.36
CA ARG A 5 18.58 17.17 2.11
C ARG A 5 18.07 18.28 1.19
N GLU A 6 18.87 18.69 0.20
CA GLU A 6 18.47 19.71 -0.78
C GLU A 6 17.27 19.25 -1.63
N LEU A 7 17.27 17.98 -2.07
CA LEU A 7 16.14 17.39 -2.80
C LEU A 7 14.87 17.36 -1.94
N LEU A 8 14.99 16.98 -0.67
CA LEU A 8 13.85 16.95 0.27
C LEU A 8 13.26 18.35 0.49
N THR A 9 14.11 19.37 0.69
CA THR A 9 13.66 20.76 0.82
C THR A 9 12.94 21.22 -0.45
N ARG A 10 13.51 20.98 -1.64
CA ARG A 10 12.88 21.34 -2.92
C ARG A 10 11.52 20.66 -3.10
N TRP A 11 11.42 19.37 -2.77
CA TRP A 11 10.16 18.64 -2.87
C TRP A 11 9.09 19.17 -1.89
N ARG A 12 9.47 19.51 -0.66
CA ARG A 12 8.54 20.12 0.32
C ARG A 12 8.06 21.50 -0.10
N ASP A 13 8.92 22.26 -0.77
CA ASP A 13 8.64 23.63 -1.17
C ASP A 13 7.93 23.75 -2.52
N ASP A 14 7.90 22.68 -3.32
CA ASP A 14 7.21 22.62 -4.60
C ASP A 14 5.68 22.81 -4.42
N PRO A 15 5.10 23.94 -4.88
CA PRO A 15 3.66 24.20 -4.81
C PRO A 15 2.82 23.19 -5.61
N GLY A 16 3.39 22.60 -6.67
CA GLY A 16 2.77 21.56 -7.49
C GLY A 16 3.04 20.14 -7.00
N GLY A 17 3.84 20.00 -5.93
CA GLY A 17 4.30 18.72 -5.40
C GLY A 17 3.26 18.01 -4.54
N THR A 18 3.33 16.67 -4.51
CA THR A 18 2.42 15.83 -3.71
C THR A 18 2.49 16.15 -2.22
N TYR A 19 3.63 16.63 -1.69
CA TYR A 19 3.74 17.07 -0.29
C TYR A 19 2.68 18.11 0.06
N ARG A 20 2.62 19.20 -0.72
CA ARG A 20 1.71 20.31 -0.45
C ARG A 20 0.28 20.00 -0.87
N LEU A 21 0.10 19.37 -2.03
CA LEU A 21 -1.23 19.14 -2.60
C LEU A 21 -1.99 17.95 -2.00
N TRP A 22 -1.29 17.03 -1.34
CA TRP A 22 -1.93 15.84 -0.76
C TRP A 22 -1.53 15.63 0.69
N PHE A 23 -0.25 15.59 1.05
CA PHE A 23 0.15 15.27 2.43
C PHE A 23 -0.29 16.31 3.47
N LEU A 24 -0.27 17.60 3.10
CA LEU A 24 -0.77 18.69 3.95
C LEU A 24 -2.29 18.89 3.86
N TRP A 25 -2.99 18.18 2.98
CA TRP A 25 -4.44 18.31 2.83
C TRP A 25 -5.18 17.44 3.86
N GLU A 26 -5.74 18.06 4.90
CA GLU A 26 -6.38 17.35 6.01
C GLU A 26 -7.54 16.44 5.58
N GLU A 27 -8.26 16.80 4.51
CA GLU A 27 -9.40 16.00 4.05
C GLU A 27 -8.98 14.63 3.51
N ARG A 28 -7.69 14.41 3.20
CA ARG A 28 -7.16 13.09 2.82
C ARG A 28 -7.51 12.02 3.87
N LEU A 29 -7.61 12.39 5.15
CA LEU A 29 -7.98 11.48 6.23
C LEU A 29 -9.39 10.91 6.08
N LYS A 30 -10.31 11.62 5.38
CA LYS A 30 -11.63 11.06 5.03
C LYS A 30 -11.47 9.85 4.09
N ASN A 31 -10.50 9.89 3.19
CA ASN A 31 -10.21 8.79 2.26
C ASN A 31 -9.67 7.57 3.01
N PHE A 32 -8.80 7.76 4.00
CA PHE A 32 -8.33 6.69 4.89
C PHE A 32 -9.49 5.99 5.58
N ARG A 33 -10.43 6.74 6.17
CA ARG A 33 -11.61 6.15 6.81
C ARG A 33 -12.50 5.39 5.83
N SER A 34 -12.70 5.93 4.63
CA SER A 34 -13.50 5.27 3.59
C SER A 34 -12.88 3.93 3.17
N ILE A 35 -11.58 3.93 2.87
CA ILE A 35 -10.84 2.73 2.44
C ILE A 35 -10.81 1.67 3.55
N ARG A 36 -10.60 2.08 4.81
CA ARG A 36 -10.67 1.16 5.97
C ARG A 36 -12.01 0.46 6.09
N ARG A 37 -13.12 1.19 5.90
CA ARG A 37 -14.46 0.60 5.90
C ARG A 37 -14.67 -0.36 4.73
N GLY A 38 -14.21 -0.01 3.53
CA GLY A 38 -14.25 -0.90 2.37
C GLY A 38 -13.47 -2.20 2.60
N VAL A 39 -12.29 -2.12 3.22
CA VAL A 39 -11.51 -3.31 3.60
C VAL A 39 -12.22 -4.16 4.64
N ALA A 40 -12.84 -3.54 5.65
CA ALA A 40 -13.64 -4.27 6.64
C ALA A 40 -14.82 -5.02 6.01
N GLN A 41 -15.47 -4.41 5.01
CA GLN A 41 -16.53 -5.06 4.24
C GLN A 41 -16.01 -6.28 3.46
N VAL A 42 -14.86 -6.15 2.78
CA VAL A 42 -14.21 -7.28 2.08
C VAL A 42 -13.95 -8.44 3.04
N VAL A 43 -13.41 -8.17 4.23
CA VAL A 43 -13.17 -9.18 5.25
C VAL A 43 -14.47 -9.88 5.67
N ALA A 44 -15.50 -9.12 5.99
CA ALA A 44 -16.78 -9.66 6.44
C ALA A 44 -17.46 -10.55 5.38
N GLU A 45 -17.45 -10.11 4.11
CA GLU A 45 -17.99 -10.89 2.99
C GLU A 45 -17.19 -12.17 2.74
N ILE A 46 -15.86 -12.12 2.87
CA ILE A 46 -15.04 -13.33 2.78
C ILE A 46 -15.39 -14.26 3.94
N GLU A 47 -15.42 -13.81 5.18
CA GLU A 47 -15.72 -14.67 6.33
C GLU A 47 -17.12 -15.31 6.24
N ALA A 48 -18.11 -14.56 5.74
CA ALA A 48 -19.48 -15.04 5.53
C ALA A 48 -19.67 -15.90 4.27
N ASP A 49 -18.62 -16.10 3.46
CA ASP A 49 -18.67 -16.83 2.19
C ASP A 49 -19.60 -16.20 1.14
N THR A 50 -19.72 -14.86 1.15
CA THR A 50 -20.55 -14.07 0.23
C THR A 50 -19.77 -13.15 -0.70
N PHE A 51 -18.43 -13.10 -0.58
CA PHE A 51 -17.55 -12.26 -1.40
C PHE A 51 -17.61 -12.57 -2.91
N GLY A 52 -17.95 -13.81 -3.27
CA GLY A 52 -18.03 -14.26 -4.66
C GLY A 52 -16.68 -14.51 -5.33
N ASN A 53 -16.69 -14.65 -6.65
CA ASN A 53 -15.56 -15.08 -7.50
C ASN A 53 -15.26 -14.10 -8.65
N VAL A 54 -15.84 -12.90 -8.64
CA VAL A 54 -15.63 -11.88 -9.67
C VAL A 54 -15.15 -10.59 -9.03
N TYR A 55 -14.11 -9.98 -9.60
CA TYR A 55 -13.61 -8.68 -9.14
C TYR A 55 -14.60 -7.55 -9.42
N LYS A 56 -15.15 -7.50 -10.64
CA LYS A 56 -16.11 -6.46 -11.06
C LYS A 56 -17.40 -6.54 -10.24
N GLY A 57 -17.80 -5.41 -9.64
CA GLY A 57 -18.92 -5.27 -8.74
C GLY A 57 -18.63 -5.70 -7.29
N SER A 58 -17.43 -6.18 -6.98
CA SER A 58 -17.07 -6.61 -5.62
C SER A 58 -16.77 -5.43 -4.69
N SER A 59 -16.88 -5.66 -3.38
CA SER A 59 -16.41 -4.72 -2.36
C SER A 59 -14.91 -4.41 -2.50
N LEU A 60 -14.11 -5.36 -2.99
CA LEU A 60 -12.68 -5.14 -3.24
C LEU A 60 -12.45 -4.15 -4.38
N GLU A 61 -13.24 -4.21 -5.46
CA GLU A 61 -13.16 -3.22 -6.54
C GLU A 61 -13.46 -1.81 -6.02
N THR A 62 -14.47 -1.67 -5.16
CA THR A 62 -14.80 -0.39 -4.54
C THR A 62 -13.65 0.15 -3.69
N ALA A 63 -13.07 -0.69 -2.82
CA ALA A 63 -11.96 -0.29 -1.96
C ALA A 63 -10.71 0.10 -2.77
N VAL A 64 -10.41 -0.66 -3.83
CA VAL A 64 -9.31 -0.38 -4.75
C VAL A 64 -9.55 0.88 -5.57
N GLY A 65 -10.78 1.09 -6.04
CA GLY A 65 -11.18 2.29 -6.78
C GLY A 65 -10.93 3.54 -5.94
N ALA A 66 -11.34 3.53 -4.67
CA ALA A 66 -11.10 4.62 -3.73
C ALA A 66 -9.60 4.93 -3.52
N ILE A 67 -8.73 3.91 -3.59
CA ILE A 67 -7.27 4.08 -3.55
C ILE A 67 -6.78 4.75 -4.84
N ALA A 68 -7.23 4.27 -6.00
CA ALA A 68 -6.79 4.82 -7.29
C ALA A 68 -7.26 6.25 -7.54
N GLU A 69 -8.37 6.65 -6.93
CA GLU A 69 -8.84 8.04 -6.92
C GLU A 69 -7.90 8.99 -6.19
N GLN A 70 -6.95 8.48 -5.38
CA GLN A 70 -5.89 9.27 -4.75
C GLN A 70 -4.79 9.63 -5.77
N ARG A 71 -5.17 10.31 -6.86
CA ARG A 71 -4.34 10.60 -8.04
C ARG A 71 -3.09 11.42 -7.75
N GLN A 72 -3.04 12.14 -6.63
CA GLN A 72 -1.91 12.97 -6.24
C GLN A 72 -0.73 12.11 -5.72
N ILE A 73 -1.03 10.99 -5.04
CA ILE A 73 -0.04 10.03 -4.54
C ILE A 73 0.22 8.90 -5.54
N PHE A 74 -0.78 8.53 -6.34
CA PHE A 74 -0.67 7.52 -7.40
C PHE A 74 -0.67 8.11 -8.82
N LYS A 75 -0.10 9.30 -9.02
CA LYS A 75 -0.13 10.01 -10.31
C LYS A 75 0.47 9.16 -11.43
N GLY A 76 -0.31 8.90 -12.48
CA GLY A 76 0.13 8.15 -13.66
C GLY A 76 0.24 6.63 -13.46
N ALA A 77 -0.24 6.08 -12.34
CA ALA A 77 -0.30 4.64 -12.11
C ALA A 77 -1.68 4.25 -11.54
N ASP A 78 -2.49 3.56 -12.34
CA ASP A 78 -3.68 2.89 -11.81
C ASP A 78 -3.26 1.81 -10.80
N HIS A 79 -4.11 1.56 -9.80
CA HIS A 79 -3.85 0.49 -8.83
C HIS A 79 -3.60 -0.84 -9.54
N ALA A 80 -2.72 -1.69 -9.01
CA ALA A 80 -2.34 -2.95 -9.65
C ALA A 80 -3.55 -3.89 -9.94
N PHE A 81 -4.63 -3.74 -9.17
CA PHE A 81 -5.90 -4.45 -9.36
C PHE A 81 -6.82 -3.85 -10.45
N LEU A 82 -6.61 -2.60 -10.88
CA LEU A 82 -7.40 -1.95 -11.93
C LEU A 82 -6.90 -2.23 -13.35
N TRP A 83 -5.58 -2.39 -13.55
CA TRP A 83 -5.00 -2.42 -14.90
C TRP A 83 -4.91 -3.80 -15.58
N LYS A 84 -5.54 -4.86 -15.04
CA LYS A 84 -5.54 -6.19 -15.70
C LYS A 84 -6.88 -6.92 -15.57
N PRO A 85 -7.88 -6.63 -16.43
CA PRO A 85 -9.19 -7.27 -16.34
C PRO A 85 -9.20 -8.80 -16.60
N LYS A 86 -8.13 -9.38 -17.18
CA LYS A 86 -8.10 -10.82 -17.55
C LYS A 86 -6.81 -11.60 -17.22
N LEU A 87 -5.72 -10.95 -16.79
CA LEU A 87 -4.39 -11.59 -16.75
C LEU A 87 -3.78 -11.74 -15.35
N ARG A 88 -4.43 -11.24 -14.30
CA ARG A 88 -4.00 -11.37 -12.89
C ARG A 88 -5.19 -11.29 -11.93
N ILE A 89 -6.27 -12.02 -12.22
CA ILE A 89 -7.26 -12.28 -11.17
C ILE A 89 -6.47 -12.98 -10.04
N PRO A 90 -6.34 -12.39 -8.84
CA PRO A 90 -5.60 -13.08 -7.79
C PRO A 90 -6.31 -14.38 -7.48
N ASP A 91 -5.56 -15.43 -7.14
CA ASP A 91 -6.12 -16.77 -6.89
C ASP A 91 -7.19 -16.77 -5.77
N ILE A 92 -7.33 -15.67 -5.02
CA ILE A 92 -8.44 -15.45 -4.07
C ILE A 92 -9.82 -15.55 -4.75
N TYR A 93 -9.98 -15.29 -6.04
CA TYR A 93 -11.31 -15.43 -6.67
C TYR A 93 -11.64 -16.87 -7.06
N GLU A 94 -10.64 -17.75 -7.10
CA GLU A 94 -10.77 -19.14 -7.56
C GLU A 94 -10.58 -20.14 -6.43
N ASN A 95 -10.05 -19.72 -5.28
CA ASN A 95 -9.69 -20.59 -4.17
C ASN A 95 -10.10 -20.00 -2.82
N ARG A 96 -10.95 -20.76 -2.10
CA ARG A 96 -11.52 -20.35 -0.81
C ARG A 96 -10.47 -20.19 0.30
N ASP A 97 -9.48 -21.08 0.37
CA ASP A 97 -8.40 -20.97 1.36
C ASP A 97 -7.56 -19.71 1.14
N ASN A 98 -7.33 -19.35 -0.13
CA ASN A 98 -6.66 -18.11 -0.49
C ASN A 98 -7.47 -16.87 -0.11
N GLN A 99 -8.82 -16.90 -0.25
CA GLN A 99 -9.68 -15.84 0.26
C GLN A 99 -9.53 -15.68 1.76
N LEU A 100 -9.64 -16.78 2.50
CA LEU A 100 -9.54 -16.77 3.95
C LEU A 100 -8.16 -16.29 4.42
N ALA A 101 -7.08 -16.70 3.74
CA ALA A 101 -5.74 -16.20 4.02
C ALA A 101 -5.64 -14.67 3.80
N PHE A 102 -6.21 -14.17 2.70
CA PHE A 102 -6.25 -12.75 2.40
C PHE A 102 -7.06 -11.97 3.45
N ALA A 103 -8.28 -12.42 3.77
CA ALA A 103 -9.13 -11.81 4.79
C ALA A 103 -8.46 -11.81 6.17
N ARG A 104 -7.82 -12.92 6.58
CA ARG A 104 -7.07 -12.99 7.84
C ARG A 104 -5.93 -11.98 7.89
N CYS A 105 -5.21 -11.78 6.78
CA CYS A 105 -4.17 -10.76 6.71
C CYS A 105 -4.74 -9.34 6.87
N LEU A 106 -5.83 -9.03 6.15
CA LEU A 106 -6.52 -7.74 6.24
C LEU A 106 -7.07 -7.49 7.65
N ALA A 107 -7.74 -8.50 8.24
CA ALA A 107 -8.31 -8.43 9.58
C ALA A 107 -7.24 -8.23 10.66
N ALA A 108 -6.13 -8.99 10.58
CA ALA A 108 -5.01 -8.82 11.50
C ALA A 108 -4.42 -7.40 11.40
N CYS A 109 -4.28 -6.87 10.19
CA CYS A 109 -3.84 -5.49 10.01
C CYS A 109 -4.91 -4.47 10.46
N ALA A 110 -6.20 -4.73 10.34
CA ALA A 110 -7.22 -3.81 10.83
C ALA A 110 -7.29 -3.75 12.37
N CYS A 111 -7.06 -4.88 13.03
CA CYS A 111 -7.17 -5.01 14.50
C CYS A 111 -5.89 -4.60 15.24
N CYS A 112 -4.70 -4.93 14.70
CA CYS A 112 -3.44 -4.66 15.35
C CYS A 112 -2.87 -3.30 14.95
N SER A 113 -2.27 -2.56 15.89
CA SER A 113 -1.53 -1.31 15.64
C SER A 113 -0.01 -1.46 15.74
N GLY A 114 0.49 -2.63 16.13
CA GLY A 114 1.92 -2.90 16.29
C GLY A 114 2.60 -3.34 14.99
N GLU A 115 3.78 -2.80 14.71
CA GLU A 115 4.59 -3.12 13.53
C GLU A 115 4.82 -4.63 13.38
N ASP A 116 5.29 -5.31 14.43
CA ASP A 116 5.60 -6.74 14.38
C ASP A 116 4.40 -7.60 13.98
N ALA A 117 3.20 -7.24 14.46
CA ALA A 117 1.97 -7.95 14.13
C ALA A 117 1.59 -7.78 12.65
N VAL A 118 1.72 -6.55 12.12
CA VAL A 118 1.47 -6.24 10.71
C VAL A 118 2.46 -7.00 9.81
N ILE A 119 3.76 -6.98 10.15
CA ILE A 119 4.78 -7.70 9.37
C ILE A 119 4.58 -9.21 9.46
N ALA A 120 4.20 -9.75 10.62
CA ALA A 120 3.87 -11.16 10.77
C ALA A 120 2.66 -11.57 9.92
N ALA A 121 1.62 -10.74 9.85
CA ALA A 121 0.45 -10.98 9.00
C ALA A 121 0.84 -11.03 7.51
N ILE A 122 1.65 -10.08 7.05
CA ILE A 122 2.17 -10.04 5.67
C ILE A 122 2.98 -11.31 5.35
N ARG A 123 3.90 -11.71 6.24
CA ARG A 123 4.72 -12.92 6.04
C ARG A 123 3.88 -14.20 5.99
N ARG A 124 2.83 -14.29 6.81
CA ARG A 124 1.88 -15.41 6.78
C ARG A 124 1.09 -15.46 5.48
N LEU A 125 0.72 -14.32 4.91
CA LEU A 125 0.07 -14.26 3.60
C LEU A 125 1.04 -14.66 2.47
N ASP A 126 2.27 -14.12 2.49
CA ASP A 126 3.31 -14.43 1.51
C ASP A 126 3.65 -15.94 1.50
N SER A 127 3.66 -16.59 2.66
CA SER A 127 3.92 -18.03 2.74
C SER A 127 2.83 -18.91 2.10
N GLN A 128 1.63 -18.38 1.86
CA GLN A 128 0.59 -19.08 1.10
C GLN A 128 0.83 -19.03 -0.41
N ALA A 129 1.78 -18.20 -0.88
CA ALA A 129 2.15 -18.07 -2.28
C ALA A 129 0.97 -17.80 -3.23
N VAL A 130 -0.03 -17.03 -2.77
CA VAL A 130 -1.24 -16.69 -3.54
C VAL A 130 -0.84 -15.90 -4.79
N LYS A 131 -1.09 -16.45 -5.99
CA LYS A 131 -0.68 -15.79 -7.22
C LYS A 131 -1.48 -14.52 -7.43
N GLY A 132 -0.82 -13.48 -7.93
CA GLY A 132 -1.43 -12.17 -8.17
C GLY A 132 -1.65 -11.31 -6.92
N LEU A 133 -1.46 -11.85 -5.71
CA LEU A 133 -1.70 -11.17 -4.43
C LEU A 133 -0.40 -10.69 -3.75
N GLY A 134 0.59 -10.26 -4.54
CA GLY A 134 1.86 -9.73 -4.03
C GLY A 134 1.70 -8.40 -3.28
N PRO A 135 2.71 -7.51 -3.30
CA PRO A 135 2.65 -6.20 -2.65
C PRO A 135 1.51 -5.25 -3.12
N ALA A 136 0.67 -5.66 -4.06
CA ALA A 136 -0.57 -4.95 -4.38
C ALA A 136 -1.47 -4.78 -3.14
N VAL A 137 -1.40 -5.71 -2.17
CA VAL A 137 -2.09 -5.59 -0.88
C VAL A 137 -1.50 -4.47 -0.01
N ALA A 138 -0.21 -4.13 -0.18
CA ALA A 138 0.46 -3.12 0.63
C ALA A 138 -0.22 -1.75 0.57
N ASN A 139 -0.84 -1.39 -0.56
CA ASN A 139 -1.60 -0.15 -0.65
C ASN A 139 -2.86 -0.17 0.21
N LEU A 140 -3.57 -1.30 0.30
CA LEU A 140 -4.69 -1.45 1.25
C LEU A 140 -4.20 -1.28 2.69
N LEU A 141 -3.03 -1.85 3.00
CA LEU A 141 -2.42 -1.79 4.33
C LEU A 141 -1.89 -0.39 4.67
N TYR A 142 -1.38 0.39 3.70
CA TYR A 142 -0.91 1.76 3.91
C TYR A 142 -2.02 2.64 4.50
N PHE A 143 -3.24 2.54 3.98
CA PHE A 143 -4.36 3.31 4.51
C PHE A 143 -4.78 2.89 5.93
N HIS A 144 -4.37 1.70 6.40
CA HIS A 144 -4.54 1.30 7.80
C HIS A 144 -3.38 1.80 8.66
N HIS A 145 -2.15 1.61 8.16
CA HIS A 145 -0.91 1.83 8.90
C HIS A 145 0.08 2.70 8.13
N PRO A 146 -0.21 4.01 7.96
CA PRO A 146 0.66 4.89 7.19
C PRO A 146 2.06 5.03 7.80
N THR A 147 2.21 4.76 9.10
CA THR A 147 3.49 4.84 9.80
C THR A 147 4.28 3.53 9.81
N ILE A 148 3.70 2.44 9.30
CA ILE A 148 4.31 1.11 9.28
C ILE A 148 4.55 0.66 7.84
N ILE A 149 3.61 0.89 6.93
CA ILE A 149 3.60 0.32 5.59
C ILE A 149 3.71 1.47 4.58
N PRO A 150 4.78 1.60 3.78
CA PRO A 150 4.81 2.60 2.72
C PRO A 150 3.85 2.23 1.57
N PRO A 151 3.27 3.21 0.87
CA PRO A 151 2.55 2.97 -0.38
C PRO A 151 3.51 2.40 -1.44
N PHE A 152 2.94 1.76 -2.45
CA PHE A 152 3.71 1.00 -3.43
C PHE A 152 3.15 1.12 -4.84
N ASN A 153 4.00 1.60 -5.75
CA ASN A 153 3.79 1.52 -7.19
C ASN A 153 5.15 1.59 -7.91
N THR A 154 5.14 1.50 -9.24
CA THR A 154 6.36 1.59 -10.06
C THR A 154 7.13 2.88 -9.87
N ALA A 155 6.45 4.03 -9.79
CA ALA A 155 7.09 5.34 -9.63
C ALA A 155 7.80 5.46 -8.28
N ILE A 156 7.18 4.97 -7.20
CA ILE A 156 7.74 4.96 -5.85
C ILE A 156 9.00 4.08 -5.80
N VAL A 157 8.94 2.86 -6.36
CA VAL A 157 10.10 1.96 -6.41
C VAL A 157 11.24 2.58 -7.22
N ASN A 158 10.93 3.18 -8.37
CA ASN A 158 11.93 3.84 -9.21
C ASN A 158 12.56 5.05 -8.50
N GLY A 159 11.74 5.87 -7.82
CA GLY A 159 12.22 7.01 -7.03
C GLY A 159 13.11 6.57 -5.88
N TYR A 160 12.72 5.53 -5.14
CA TYR A 160 13.52 4.95 -4.07
C TYR A 160 14.87 4.42 -4.59
N ASN A 161 14.86 3.66 -5.69
CA ASN A 161 16.08 3.15 -6.31
C ASN A 161 16.99 4.28 -6.80
N ALA A 162 16.42 5.35 -7.38
CA ALA A 162 17.18 6.51 -7.83
C ALA A 162 17.81 7.28 -6.66
N LEU A 163 17.10 7.42 -5.54
CA LEU A 163 17.59 8.13 -4.36
C LEU A 163 18.67 7.36 -3.60
N THR A 164 18.57 6.03 -3.54
CA THR A 164 19.41 5.17 -2.69
C THR A 164 20.47 4.38 -3.45
N GLY A 165 20.37 4.28 -4.77
CA GLY A 165 21.16 3.35 -5.59
C GLY A 165 20.74 1.88 -5.46
N ALA A 166 19.65 1.59 -4.74
CA ALA A 166 19.11 0.25 -4.62
C ALA A 166 18.56 -0.29 -5.95
N LYS A 167 18.28 -1.60 -5.99
CA LYS A 167 17.73 -2.29 -7.16
C LYS A 167 16.48 -3.10 -6.81
N VAL A 168 15.60 -2.49 -6.01
CA VAL A 168 14.34 -3.10 -5.57
C VAL A 168 13.48 -3.41 -6.78
N LYS A 169 12.91 -4.63 -6.82
CA LYS A 169 12.01 -5.07 -7.89
C LYS A 169 10.54 -5.09 -7.46
N LEU A 170 9.64 -4.84 -8.41
CA LEU A 170 8.20 -4.93 -8.19
C LEU A 170 7.75 -6.39 -7.98
N GLY A 171 6.70 -6.56 -7.16
CA GLY A 171 5.89 -7.78 -7.16
C GLY A 171 6.28 -8.86 -6.16
N ARG A 172 7.30 -8.65 -5.32
CA ARG A 172 7.70 -9.61 -4.26
C ARG A 172 7.67 -8.95 -2.88
N TRP A 173 7.13 -9.66 -1.88
CA TRP A 173 7.07 -9.17 -0.51
C TRP A 173 8.46 -8.95 0.11
N GLY A 174 9.44 -9.82 -0.17
CA GLY A 174 10.81 -9.62 0.28
C GLY A 174 11.43 -8.30 -0.20
N GLU A 175 11.26 -7.97 -1.49
CA GLU A 175 11.72 -6.71 -2.08
C GLU A 175 10.99 -5.50 -1.46
N TYR A 176 9.68 -5.62 -1.29
CA TYR A 176 8.87 -4.58 -0.64
C TYR A 176 9.29 -4.33 0.81
N LEU A 177 9.51 -5.38 1.61
CA LEU A 177 9.93 -5.27 3.01
C LEU A 177 11.36 -4.73 3.14
N ALA A 178 12.25 -5.05 2.20
CA ALA A 178 13.58 -4.45 2.13
C ALA A 178 13.52 -2.94 1.82
N MET A 179 12.68 -2.54 0.85
CA MET A 179 12.43 -1.13 0.54
C MET A 179 11.88 -0.38 1.76
N ARG A 180 10.87 -0.97 2.43
CA ARG A 180 10.29 -0.43 3.67
C ARG A 180 11.36 -0.18 4.75
N ALA A 181 12.23 -1.15 5.00
CA ALA A 181 13.30 -0.99 5.99
C ALA A 181 14.24 0.17 5.64
N GLY A 182 14.58 0.34 4.36
CA GLY A 182 15.40 1.46 3.91
C GLY A 182 14.68 2.82 4.03
N ILE A 183 13.38 2.88 3.76
CA ILE A 183 12.56 4.09 3.98
C ILE A 183 12.59 4.50 5.46
N LEU A 184 12.43 3.55 6.39
CA LEU A 184 12.49 3.84 7.83
C LEU A 184 13.85 4.44 8.24
N VAL A 185 14.95 3.90 7.70
CA VAL A 185 16.30 4.44 7.93
C VAL A 185 16.44 5.87 7.37
N LEU A 186 15.90 6.13 6.18
CA LEU A 186 15.90 7.47 5.59
C LEU A 186 15.08 8.46 6.43
N ASN A 187 13.86 8.10 6.85
CA ASN A 187 13.01 8.95 7.67
C ASN A 187 13.67 9.24 9.03
N ALA A 188 14.32 8.26 9.64
CA ALA A 188 15.08 8.47 10.89
C ALA A 188 16.25 9.44 10.70
N LYS A 189 16.98 9.34 9.58
CA LYS A 189 18.11 10.22 9.25
C LYS A 189 17.67 11.67 8.99
N TYR A 190 16.54 11.86 8.31
CA TYR A 190 16.01 13.18 7.93
C TYR A 190 14.74 13.52 8.71
N ARG A 191 14.66 13.16 9.99
CA ARG A 191 13.46 13.32 10.83
C ARG A 191 12.98 14.76 11.00
N ASP A 192 13.85 15.73 10.76
CA ASP A 192 13.51 17.15 10.77
C ASP A 192 12.80 17.59 9.48
N LEU A 193 12.91 16.79 8.42
CA LEU A 193 12.32 17.04 7.10
C LEU A 193 11.22 16.05 6.71
N LEU A 194 11.29 14.79 7.13
CA LEU A 194 10.35 13.74 6.73
C LEU A 194 9.30 13.46 7.80
N SER A 195 8.12 13.01 7.35
CA SER A 195 7.01 12.65 8.22
C SER A 195 7.17 11.24 8.79
N ASN A 196 6.42 10.92 9.85
CA ASN A 196 6.23 9.54 10.27
C ASN A 196 5.25 8.79 9.34
N ASP A 197 4.46 9.49 8.53
CA ASP A 197 3.68 8.91 7.44
C ASP A 197 4.65 8.49 6.33
N LEU A 198 4.85 7.18 6.14
CA LEU A 198 5.80 6.61 5.18
C LEU A 198 5.38 6.79 3.71
N GLY A 199 4.22 7.39 3.45
CA GLY A 199 3.90 7.89 2.12
C GLY A 199 4.58 9.21 1.79
N ALA A 200 4.90 10.02 2.81
CA ALA A 200 5.49 11.36 2.67
C ALA A 200 7.02 11.27 2.71
#